data_AF-A0A850SPL4-F1
#
_entry.id   AF-A0A850SPL4-F1
#
_cell.length_a   1.000
_cell.length_b   1.000
_cell.length_c   1.000
_cell.angle_alpha   90.00
_cell.angle_beta   90.00
_cell.angle_gamma   90.00
#
_symmetry.space_group_name_H-M   'P 1'
#
loop_
_entity.id
_entity.type
_entity.pdbx_description
1 polymer ?
#
loop_
_entity_poly.entity_id
_entity_poly.type
_entity_poly.pdbx_seq_one_letter_code
_entity_poly.pdbx_strand_id
1 'polypeptide(L)' 'MIENRSGYFGADGLFRFRPDGAIERGLAILEIQPGGIRVIEPAPRSFMAGS' A
#
# COMPACT_ATOMS: atom_id res chain seq x y z
N MET A 1 -20.93 -4.04 4.07
CA MET A 1 -20.02 -3.82 2.93
C MET A 1 -18.72 -3.29 3.50
N ILE A 2 -17.62 -4.01 3.32
CA ILE A 2 -16.27 -3.62 3.78
C ILE A 2 -15.44 -3.02 2.65
N GLU A 3 -15.98 -3.00 1.44
CA GLU A 3 -15.40 -2.48 0.22
C GLU A 3 -15.46 -0.94 0.23
N ASN A 4 -14.31 -0.29 0.37
CA ASN A 4 -14.15 1.16 0.27
C ASN A 4 -13.08 1.48 -0.78
N ARG A 5 -13.42 2.26 -1.82
CA ARG A 5 -12.50 2.62 -2.91
C ARG A 5 -11.27 3.38 -2.41
N SER A 6 -11.45 4.22 -1.40
CA SER A 6 -10.39 4.99 -0.75
C SER A 6 -9.53 4.13 0.19
N GLY A 7 -10.01 2.94 0.55
CA GLY A 7 -9.32 2.00 1.42
C GLY A 7 -9.30 2.42 2.89
N TYR A 8 -8.39 1.80 3.63
CA TYR A 8 -8.19 1.94 5.06
C TYR A 8 -6.69 2.05 5.38
N PHE A 9 -6.36 2.79 6.43
CA PHE A 9 -5.03 2.77 7.05
C PHE A 9 -5.05 1.87 8.28
N GLY A 10 -4.40 0.71 8.18
CA GLY A 10 -4.19 -0.22 9.30
C GLY A 10 -2.80 -0.09 9.90
N ALA A 11 -2.48 -0.97 10.85
CA ALA A 11 -1.16 -1.05 11.48
C ALA A 11 -0.03 -1.26 10.45
N ASP A 12 -0.30 -2.05 9.40
CA ASP A 12 0.66 -2.37 8.33
C ASP A 12 0.56 -1.41 7.12
N GLY A 13 -0.20 -0.33 7.24
CA GLY A 13 -0.37 0.66 6.17
C GLY A 13 -1.66 0.52 5.36
N LEU A 14 -1.60 0.99 4.11
CA LEU A 14 -2.77 1.19 3.26
C LEU A 14 -3.25 -0.12 2.64
N PHE A 15 -4.55 -0.42 2.75
CA PHE A 15 -5.17 -1.57 2.06
C PHE A 15 -6.64 -1.31 1.69
N ARG A 16 -7.16 -2.06 0.70
CA ARG A 16 -8.60 -2.12 0.38
C ARG A 16 -9.04 -3.51 -0.03
N PHE A 17 -10.31 -3.83 0.25
CA PHE A 17 -10.98 -5.00 -0.30
C PHE A 17 -11.59 -4.66 -1.66
N ARG A 18 -11.42 -5.56 -2.62
CA ARG A 18 -11.98 -5.46 -3.97
C ARG A 18 -13.29 -6.26 -4.07
N PRO A 19 -14.17 -5.96 -5.05
CA PRO A 19 -15.43 -6.69 -5.23
C PRO A 19 -15.26 -8.19 -5.55
N ASP A 20 -14.08 -8.59 -6.02
CA ASP A 20 -13.70 -9.98 -6.29
C ASP A 20 -13.21 -10.73 -5.05
N GLY A 21 -13.21 -10.09 -3.87
CA GLY A 21 -12.72 -10.64 -2.61
C GLY A 21 -11.21 -10.53 -2.42
N ALA A 22 -10.47 -9.98 -3.38
CA ALA A 22 -9.03 -9.78 -3.25
C ALA A 22 -8.69 -8.56 -2.37
N ILE A 23 -7.48 -8.56 -1.82
CA ILE A 23 -6.92 -7.45 -1.05
C ILE A 23 -5.86 -6.75 -1.90
N GLU A 24 -5.99 -5.44 -2.02
CA GLU A 24 -4.96 -4.57 -2.60
C GLU A 24 -4.24 -3.82 -1.47
N ARG A 25 -2.91 -3.77 -1.51
CA ARG A 25 -2.06 -3.13 -0.48
C ARG A 25 -1.16 -2.08 -1.11
N GLY A 26 -1.07 -0.92 -0.47
CA GLY A 26 -0.09 0.11 -0.79
C GLY A 26 1.23 -0.20 -0.09
N LEU A 27 2.20 -0.76 -0.82
CA LEU A 27 3.49 -1.18 -0.28
C LEU A 27 4.61 -0.24 -0.70
N ALA A 28 5.67 -0.16 0.11
CA ALA A 28 6.92 0.50 -0.25
C ALA A 28 7.83 -0.44 -1.05
N ILE A 29 8.70 0.11 -1.89
CA ILE A 29 9.83 -0.60 -2.50
C ILE A 29 11.09 -0.25 -1.72
N LEU A 30 11.74 -1.27 -1.17
CA LEU A 30 12.95 -1.16 -0.37
C LEU A 30 14.09 -1.93 -1.04
N GLU A 31 15.27 -1.33 -1.07
CA GLU A 31 16.50 -1.99 -1.46
C GLU A 31 17.33 -2.31 -0.20
N ILE A 32 17.79 -3.55 -0.10
CA ILE A 32 18.66 -4.00 0.98
C ILE A 32 20.11 -3.80 0.56
N GLN A 33 20.89 -3.09 1.37
CA GLN A 33 22.31 -2.81 1.11
C GLN A 33 23.18 -3.25 2.28
N PRO A 34 24.49 -3.51 2.05
CA PRO A 34 25.44 -3.60 3.14
C PRO A 34 25.42 -2.30 3.95
N GLY A 35 25.02 -2.37 5.22
CA GLY A 35 24.93 -1.23 6.12
C GLY A 35 23.52 -0.63 6.30
N GLY A 36 22.49 -1.13 5.62
CA GLY A 36 21.12 -0.70 5.90
C GLY A 36 20.08 -0.96 4.80
N ILE A 37 18.95 -0.27 4.93
CA ILE A 37 17.84 -0.33 3.99
C ILE A 37 17.71 1.05 3.32
N ARG A 38 17.64 1.06 1.99
CA ARG A 38 17.34 2.26 1.20
C ARG A 38 15.90 2.21 0.70
N VAL A 39 15.14 3.27 0.95
CA VAL A 39 13.78 3.40 0.39
C VAL A 39 13.90 3.82 -1.07
N ILE A 40 13.43 2.99 -2.00
CA ILE A 40 13.37 3.30 -3.43
C ILE A 40 12.07 4.03 -3.75
N GLU A 41 10.95 3.50 -3.24
CA GLU A 41 9.62 4.11 -3.37
C GLU A 41 8.89 4.00 -2.02
N PRO A 42 8.39 5.10 -1.44
CA PRO A 42 7.63 5.03 -0.20
C PRO A 42 6.26 4.41 -0.43
N ALA A 43 5.67 3.82 0.62
CA ALA A 43 4.30 3.33 0.52
C ALA A 43 3.34 4.49 0.18
N PRO A 44 2.40 4.29 -0.76
CA PRO A 44 1.45 5.34 -1.14
C PRO A 44 0.52 5.67 0.03
N ARG A 45 0.12 6.94 0.10
CA ARG A 45 -0.78 7.43 1.15
C ARG A 45 -2.26 7.37 0.78
N SER A 46 -2.56 7.00 -0.46
CA SER A 46 -3.92 6.83 -0.95
C SER A 46 -3.91 5.92 -2.16
N PHE A 47 -5.06 5.33 -2.48
CA PHE A 47 -5.29 4.68 -3.77
C PHE A 47 -5.57 5.69 -4.90
N MET A 48 -5.43 7.00 -4.63
CA MET A 48 -5.56 8.09 -5.59
C MET A 48 -4.17 8.55 -6.02
N ALA A 49 -3.54 7.79 -6.91
CA ALA A 49 -2.36 8.22 -7.64
C ALA A 49 -2.53 7.76 -9.10
N GLY A 50 -2.81 8.71 -10.00
CA GLY A 50 -2.89 8.51 -11.45
C GLY A 50 -4.27 8.11 -11.98
N SER A 51 -5.06 9.11 -12.38
CA SER A 51 -5.92 9.04 -13.58
C SER A 51 -5.27 9.86 -14.67
#